data_AF-A0A7S0C9Y6-F1
#
_entry.id   AF-A0A7S0C9Y6-F1
#
_cell.length_a   1.000
_cell.length_b   1.000
_cell.length_c   1.000
_cell.angle_alpha   90.00
_cell.angle_beta   90.00
_cell.angle_gamma   90.00
#
_symmetry.space_group_name_H-M   'P 1'
#
loop_
_entity.id
_entity.type
_entity.pdbx_description
1 polymer ?
#
loop_
_entity_poly.entity_id
_entity_poly.type
_entity_poly.pdbx_seq_one_letter_code
_entity_poly.pdbx_strand_id
1 'polypeptide(L)'
;MNQTPVDLVQPRQADCPFDIEAVRHELSRNGLDMVHPMSTCWYNDERTRMIAAAATEGNRSPMAGLKPLPHFGRDKYGGGDVVVGRGKNCLALIIGNTRAIWKPFGNWLCDDPERVTDANPLDRYVQEVVERALPSSSSSSSPMRQIFWAWEISNDRIVAMARAAHVAGLAYLDETSTLSFHPTY
;
A
#
# COMPACT_ATOMS: atom_id res chain seq x y z
N MET A 1 41.36 21.18 9.75
CA MET A 1 39.90 21.32 9.64
C MET A 1 39.30 19.93 9.82
N ASN A 2 38.83 19.60 11.02
CA ASN A 2 38.24 18.30 11.33
C ASN A 2 36.73 18.41 11.15
N GLN A 3 36.17 17.70 10.18
CA GLN A 3 34.72 17.55 10.02
C GLN A 3 34.23 16.45 10.97
N THR A 4 33.35 16.82 11.88
CA THR A 4 32.61 15.90 12.75
C THR A 4 31.60 15.11 11.91
N PRO A 5 31.41 13.80 12.14
CA PRO A 5 30.39 13.03 11.43
C PRO A 5 29.00 13.56 11.79
N VAL A 6 28.17 13.77 10.77
CA VAL A 6 26.74 14.02 10.96
C VAL A 6 26.11 12.69 11.37
N ASP A 7 25.87 12.52 12.67
CA ASP A 7 25.05 11.41 13.17
C ASP A 7 23.66 11.52 12.52
N LEU A 8 23.38 10.57 11.62
CA LEU A 8 22.03 10.31 11.12
C LEU A 8 21.20 9.85 12.32
N VAL A 9 20.53 10.82 12.96
CA VAL A 9 19.54 10.57 14.01
C VAL A 9 18.46 9.68 13.40
N GLN A 10 18.53 8.38 13.68
CA GLN A 10 17.43 7.47 13.39
C GLN A 10 16.20 7.97 14.16
N PRO A 11 15.05 8.15 13.50
CA PRO A 11 13.85 8.62 14.19
C PRO A 11 13.49 7.65 15.31
N ARG A 12 13.34 8.17 16.53
CA ARG A 12 12.98 7.39 17.73
C ARG A 12 11.67 6.64 17.46
N GLN A 13 11.74 5.32 17.46
CA GLN A 13 10.68 4.36 17.15
C GLN A 13 9.57 4.28 18.24
N ALA A 14 9.45 5.28 19.10
CA ALA A 14 8.91 5.07 20.45
C ALA A 14 7.39 5.15 20.63
N ASP A 15 6.58 5.65 19.69
CA ASP A 15 5.13 5.81 19.92
C ASP A 15 4.25 5.47 18.69
N CYS A 16 4.71 4.59 17.79
CA CYS A 16 3.83 4.05 16.75
C CYS A 16 3.21 2.74 17.26
N PRO A 17 1.90 2.70 17.60
CA PRO A 17 1.24 1.46 18.03
C PRO A 17 1.12 0.41 16.92
N PHE A 18 1.60 0.73 15.71
CA PHE A 18 1.57 -0.14 14.55
C PHE A 18 2.99 -0.65 14.24
N ASP A 19 3.23 -1.91 14.56
CA ASP A 19 4.47 -2.63 14.28
C ASP A 19 4.43 -3.25 12.87
N ILE A 20 5.10 -2.59 11.93
CA ILE A 20 5.16 -3.04 10.53
C ILE A 20 5.90 -4.38 10.41
N GLU A 21 6.91 -4.63 11.25
CA GLU A 21 7.69 -5.87 11.15
C GLU A 21 6.91 -7.06 11.67
N ALA A 22 6.11 -6.89 12.73
CA ALA A 22 5.16 -7.91 13.17
C ALA A 22 4.14 -8.26 12.07
N VAL A 23 3.56 -7.25 11.42
CA VAL A 23 2.63 -7.43 10.29
C VAL A 23 3.33 -8.14 9.12
N ARG A 24 4.52 -7.69 8.73
CA ARG A 24 5.30 -8.31 7.65
C ARG A 24 5.62 -9.77 7.97
N HIS A 25 6.05 -10.06 9.19
CA HIS A 25 6.35 -11.42 9.61
C HIS A 25 5.12 -12.33 9.52
N GLU A 26 3.95 -11.89 10.02
CA GLU A 26 2.71 -12.67 9.94
C GLU A 26 2.26 -12.89 8.49
N LEU A 27 2.28 -11.85 7.65
CA LEU A 27 1.92 -11.94 6.23
C LEU A 27 2.86 -12.90 5.47
N SER A 28 4.18 -12.80 5.70
CA SER A 28 5.17 -13.63 5.01
C SER A 28 5.05 -15.12 5.33
N ARG A 29 4.68 -15.49 6.57
CA ARG A 29 4.41 -16.88 6.97
C ARG A 29 3.25 -17.50 6.20
N ASN A 30 2.36 -16.65 5.68
CA ASN A 30 1.19 -17.03 4.89
C ASN A 30 1.40 -16.72 3.39
N GLY A 31 2.64 -16.50 2.96
CA GLY A 31 2.98 -16.33 1.55
C GLY A 31 2.61 -14.97 0.93
N LEU A 32 2.21 -13.99 1.75
CA LEU A 32 2.12 -12.57 1.38
C LEU A 32 3.44 -11.89 1.75
N ASP A 33 4.48 -12.20 0.98
CA ASP A 33 5.88 -11.92 1.27
C ASP A 33 6.39 -10.58 0.70
N MET A 34 5.55 -9.83 -0.01
CA MET A 34 5.87 -8.48 -0.46
C MET A 34 5.09 -7.47 0.38
N VAL A 35 5.74 -6.88 1.39
CA VAL A 35 5.13 -5.87 2.27
C VAL A 35 5.99 -4.62 2.27
N HIS A 36 5.56 -3.63 1.48
CA HIS A 36 6.34 -2.44 1.20
C HIS A 36 5.65 -1.18 1.73
N PRO A 37 6.30 -0.40 2.61
CA PRO A 37 5.71 0.83 3.12
C PRO A 37 5.76 1.93 2.05
N MET A 38 4.70 2.74 1.99
CA MET A 38 4.68 3.93 1.16
C MET A 38 3.96 5.08 1.87
N SER A 39 4.24 6.29 1.40
CA SER A 39 3.48 7.48 1.76
C SER A 39 2.27 7.65 0.83
N THR A 40 1.08 7.88 1.38
CA THR A 40 -0.12 8.13 0.55
C THR A 40 0.01 9.40 -0.29
N CYS A 41 0.84 10.37 0.11
CA CYS A 41 1.05 11.58 -0.68
C CYS A 41 1.80 11.29 -1.99
N TRP A 42 2.73 10.32 -2.03
CA TRP A 42 3.44 9.96 -3.27
C TRP A 42 2.48 9.51 -4.37
N TYR A 43 1.49 8.67 -4.02
CA TYR A 43 0.44 8.25 -4.96
C TYR A 43 -0.47 9.41 -5.36
N ASN A 44 -0.88 10.24 -4.39
CA ASN A 44 -1.80 11.35 -4.64
C ASN A 44 -1.17 12.48 -5.49
N ASP A 45 0.11 12.76 -5.28
CA ASP A 45 0.89 13.74 -6.05
C ASP A 45 1.05 13.24 -7.49
N GLU A 46 1.41 11.97 -7.67
CA GLU A 46 1.53 11.35 -8.99
C GLU A 46 0.20 11.34 -9.76
N ARG A 47 -0.89 10.97 -9.07
CA ARG A 47 -2.25 11.07 -9.62
C ARG A 47 -2.52 12.49 -10.13
N THR A 48 -2.20 13.51 -9.35
CA THR A 48 -2.42 14.92 -9.70
C THR A 48 -1.57 15.32 -10.90
N ARG A 49 -0.28 14.93 -10.92
CA ARG A 49 0.64 15.15 -12.04
C ARG A 49 0.11 14.56 -13.34
N MET A 50 -0.35 13.30 -13.32
CA MET A 50 -0.89 12.62 -14.51
C MET A 50 -2.19 13.23 -15.02
N ILE A 51 -3.04 13.74 -14.12
CA ILE A 51 -4.27 14.46 -14.52
C ILE A 51 -3.91 15.78 -15.21
N ALA A 52 -2.96 16.54 -14.65
CA ALA A 52 -2.52 17.81 -15.21
C ALA A 52 -1.81 17.65 -16.57
N ALA A 53 -0.96 16.62 -16.71
CA ALA A 53 -0.27 16.32 -17.96
C ALA A 53 -1.26 15.99 -19.09
N ALA A 54 -2.22 15.07 -18.83
CA ALA A 54 -3.22 14.70 -19.82
C ALA A 54 -4.10 15.89 -20.24
N ALA A 55 -4.45 16.78 -19.31
CA ALA A 55 -5.22 17.99 -19.61
C ALA A 55 -4.47 18.94 -20.57
N THR A 56 -3.14 18.99 -20.48
CA THR A 56 -2.30 19.82 -21.35
C THR A 56 -2.22 19.24 -22.77
N GLU A 57 -2.29 17.91 -22.89
CA GLU A 57 -2.28 17.19 -24.17
C GLU A 57 -3.67 17.06 -24.81
N GLY A 58 -4.73 17.54 -24.15
CA GLY A 58 -6.12 17.33 -24.59
C GLY A 58 -6.59 15.87 -24.45
N ASN A 59 -5.87 15.04 -23.70
CA ASN A 59 -6.14 13.64 -23.47
C ASN A 59 -6.87 13.41 -22.14
N ARG A 60 -7.61 12.30 -22.02
CA ARG A 60 -8.19 11.87 -20.74
C ARG A 60 -7.16 11.08 -19.94
N SER A 61 -6.83 11.54 -18.73
CA SER A 61 -5.92 10.81 -17.85
C SER A 61 -6.54 9.47 -17.39
N PRO A 62 -5.76 8.37 -17.38
CA PRO A 62 -6.22 7.11 -16.78
C PRO A 62 -6.50 7.25 -15.27
N MET A 63 -5.94 8.27 -14.63
CA MET A 63 -6.11 8.53 -13.20
C MET A 63 -7.32 9.43 -12.88
N ALA A 64 -7.99 10.00 -13.88
CA ALA A 64 -9.05 11.00 -13.68
C ALA A 64 -10.26 10.45 -12.91
N GLY A 65 -10.55 9.15 -13.04
CA GLY A 65 -11.67 8.50 -12.34
C GLY A 65 -11.34 8.03 -10.92
N LEU A 66 -10.07 8.02 -10.53
CA LEU A 66 -9.64 7.47 -9.24
C LEU A 66 -9.76 8.52 -8.15
N LYS A 67 -10.11 8.12 -6.93
CA LYS A 67 -10.06 9.02 -5.76
C LYS A 67 -8.64 9.07 -5.17
N PRO A 68 -8.26 10.16 -4.49
CA PRO A 68 -7.04 10.17 -3.69
C PRO A 68 -7.14 9.17 -2.53
N LEU A 69 -6.01 8.58 -2.16
CA LEU A 69 -5.90 7.74 -0.96
C LEU A 69 -6.13 8.57 0.31
N PRO A 70 -6.74 7.97 1.36
CA PRO A 70 -7.06 8.66 2.60
C PRO A 70 -5.80 9.12 3.34
N HIS A 71 -5.93 10.25 4.05
CA HIS A 71 -4.91 10.76 4.97
C HIS A 71 -5.39 10.80 6.44
N PHE A 72 -6.61 10.32 6.70
CA PHE A 72 -7.21 10.21 8.05
C PHE A 72 -7.08 11.48 8.91
N GLY A 73 -7.29 12.65 8.30
CA GLY A 73 -7.22 13.93 9.01
C GLY A 73 -5.82 14.31 9.51
N ARG A 74 -4.75 13.62 9.05
CA ARG A 74 -3.35 14.02 9.27
C ARG A 74 -3.01 15.22 8.39
N ASP A 75 -3.67 16.32 8.69
CA ASP A 75 -3.42 17.63 8.13
C ASP A 75 -2.48 18.34 9.11
N LYS A 76 -1.18 18.41 8.77
CA LYS A 76 -0.10 19.16 9.48
C LYS A 76 0.60 18.44 10.65
N TYR A 77 1.89 18.12 10.45
CA TYR A 77 2.88 18.48 11.46
C TYR A 77 3.17 19.97 11.29
N GLY A 78 2.90 20.77 12.33
CA GLY A 78 3.06 22.22 12.33
C GLY A 78 4.52 22.66 12.20
N GLY A 79 4.74 23.67 11.35
CA GLY A 79 6.00 24.40 11.20
C GLY A 79 5.86 25.29 9.97
N GLY A 80 5.64 26.58 10.17
CA GLY A 80 5.33 27.53 9.10
C GLY A 80 6.44 27.62 8.07
N ASP A 81 6.17 27.09 6.88
CA ASP A 81 6.47 27.79 5.63
C ASP A 81 5.61 27.17 4.52
N VAL A 82 5.03 28.03 3.69
CA VAL A 82 4.06 27.65 2.65
C VAL A 82 4.82 27.00 1.50
N VAL A 83 5.11 25.71 1.62
CA VAL A 83 5.48 24.86 0.48
C VAL A 83 4.26 24.02 0.11
N VAL A 84 3.67 24.38 -1.03
CA VAL A 84 2.52 23.71 -1.66
C VAL A 84 2.75 22.18 -1.67
N GLY A 85 1.89 21.41 -1.01
CA GLY A 85 1.73 19.96 -1.23
C GLY A 85 2.02 19.00 -0.06
N ARG A 86 2.86 19.34 0.92
CA ARG A 86 3.34 18.36 1.95
C ARG A 86 2.41 18.10 3.14
N GLY A 87 1.13 18.50 3.06
CA GLY A 87 0.26 18.60 4.23
C GLY A 87 -0.57 17.36 4.58
N LYS A 88 -0.71 16.38 3.68
CA LYS A 88 -1.68 15.27 3.79
C LYS A 88 -1.02 13.93 3.54
N ASN A 89 -0.62 13.23 4.60
CA ASN A 89 0.11 11.98 4.46
C ASN A 89 -0.29 10.95 5.52
N CYS A 90 -0.38 9.70 5.11
CA CYS A 90 -0.50 8.55 5.99
C CYS A 90 0.44 7.43 5.52
N LEU A 91 0.79 6.54 6.46
CA LEU A 91 1.43 5.28 6.12
C LEU A 91 0.42 4.43 5.34
N ALA A 92 0.82 3.95 4.18
CA ALA A 92 0.16 2.86 3.49
C ALA A 92 1.14 1.69 3.35
N LEU A 93 0.61 0.48 3.30
CA LEU A 93 1.36 -0.72 2.99
C LEU A 93 0.87 -1.26 1.65
N ILE A 94 1.78 -1.51 0.73
CA ILE A 94 1.52 -2.29 -0.46
C ILE A 94 1.81 -3.74 -0.11
N ILE A 95 0.78 -4.58 -0.21
CA ILE A 95 0.86 -6.01 0.08
C ILE A 95 0.71 -6.75 -1.25
N GLY A 96 1.65 -7.64 -1.53
CA GLY A 96 1.61 -8.55 -2.65
C GLY A 96 2.23 -9.89 -2.28
N ASN A 97 2.35 -10.75 -3.27
CA ASN A 97 2.89 -12.08 -3.08
C ASN A 97 3.75 -12.48 -4.28
N THR A 98 4.75 -13.31 -3.99
CA THR A 98 5.47 -14.09 -4.99
C THR A 98 4.78 -15.44 -5.19
N ARG A 99 5.48 -16.39 -5.79
CA ARG A 99 5.08 -17.82 -5.81
C ARG A 99 4.98 -18.45 -4.41
N ALA A 100 5.42 -17.77 -3.36
CA ALA A 100 5.37 -18.27 -1.98
C ALA A 100 3.93 -18.51 -1.48
N ILE A 101 2.92 -17.86 -2.07
CA ILE A 101 1.51 -17.99 -1.68
C ILE A 101 0.94 -19.40 -1.86
N TRP A 102 1.43 -20.16 -2.85
CA TRP A 102 0.72 -21.35 -3.32
C TRP A 102 0.68 -22.48 -2.29
N LYS A 103 1.76 -22.66 -1.51
CA LYS A 103 1.80 -23.71 -0.49
C LYS A 103 0.89 -23.39 0.71
N PRO A 104 0.96 -22.20 1.33
CA PRO A 104 0.00 -21.78 2.36
C PRO A 104 -1.45 -21.82 1.89
N PHE A 105 -1.73 -21.33 0.67
CA PHE A 105 -3.08 -21.36 0.10
C PHE A 105 -3.59 -22.80 -0.11
N GLY A 106 -2.75 -23.69 -0.65
CA GLY A 106 -3.11 -25.10 -0.82
C GLY A 106 -3.41 -25.80 0.50
N ASN A 107 -2.62 -25.54 1.55
CA ASN A 107 -2.91 -26.05 2.89
C ASN A 107 -4.25 -25.53 3.41
N TRP A 108 -4.51 -24.23 3.24
CA TRP A 108 -5.79 -23.62 3.63
C TRP A 108 -6.99 -24.23 2.90
N LEU A 109 -6.86 -24.63 1.64
CA LEU A 109 -7.90 -25.37 0.92
C LEU A 109 -8.11 -26.79 1.47
N CYS A 110 -7.03 -27.48 1.85
CA CYS A 110 -7.10 -28.83 2.40
C CYS A 110 -7.77 -28.89 3.79
N ASP A 111 -7.67 -27.82 4.56
CA ASP A 111 -8.23 -27.75 5.92
C ASP A 111 -9.78 -27.73 5.93
N ASP A 112 -10.41 -27.30 4.83
CA ASP A 112 -11.86 -27.21 4.72
C ASP A 112 -12.29 -27.38 3.25
N PRO A 113 -12.86 -28.54 2.88
CA PRO A 113 -13.29 -28.83 1.52
C PRO A 113 -14.34 -27.87 0.95
N GLU A 114 -15.13 -27.19 1.79
CA GLU A 114 -16.16 -26.25 1.31
C GLU A 114 -15.52 -25.03 0.64
N ARG A 115 -14.30 -24.64 1.04
CA ARG A 115 -13.56 -23.51 0.46
C ARG A 115 -13.27 -23.68 -1.02
N VAL A 116 -13.13 -24.91 -1.51
CA VAL A 116 -12.90 -25.19 -2.95
C VAL A 116 -14.09 -24.76 -3.80
N THR A 117 -15.29 -24.72 -3.19
CA THR A 117 -16.53 -24.34 -3.88
C THR A 117 -16.82 -22.85 -3.84
N ASP A 118 -16.02 -22.06 -3.11
CA ASP A 118 -16.13 -20.61 -3.11
C ASP A 118 -15.90 -20.03 -4.52
N ALA A 119 -16.57 -18.93 -4.83
CA ALA A 119 -16.42 -18.28 -6.15
C ALA A 119 -15.00 -17.75 -6.38
N ASN A 120 -14.34 -17.25 -5.32
CA ASN A 120 -12.99 -16.69 -5.36
C ASN A 120 -12.21 -17.10 -4.10
N PRO A 121 -11.78 -18.37 -4.00
CA PRO A 121 -11.17 -18.91 -2.79
C PRO A 121 -9.83 -18.22 -2.46
N LEU A 122 -9.08 -17.80 -3.49
CA LEU A 122 -7.83 -17.07 -3.30
C LEU A 122 -8.06 -15.68 -2.70
N ASP A 123 -9.07 -14.96 -3.17
CA ASP A 123 -9.41 -13.63 -2.63
C ASP A 123 -9.83 -13.74 -1.17
N ARG A 124 -10.67 -14.74 -0.84
CA ARG A 124 -11.09 -15.03 0.54
C ARG A 124 -9.88 -15.35 1.42
N TYR A 125 -8.98 -16.22 0.96
CA TYR A 125 -7.75 -16.55 1.67
C TYR A 125 -6.92 -15.30 1.98
N VAL A 126 -6.69 -14.45 0.97
CA VAL A 126 -5.91 -13.22 1.11
C VAL A 126 -6.59 -12.26 2.10
N GLN A 127 -7.92 -12.12 2.04
CA GLN A 127 -8.69 -11.32 2.99
C GLN A 127 -8.50 -11.81 4.43
N GLU A 128 -8.71 -13.09 4.68
CA GLU A 128 -8.57 -13.70 6.02
C GLU A 128 -7.14 -13.51 6.58
N VAL A 129 -6.11 -13.74 5.75
CA VAL A 129 -4.71 -13.57 6.15
C VAL A 129 -4.39 -12.12 6.48
N VAL A 130 -4.79 -11.17 5.63
CA VAL A 130 -4.51 -9.74 5.86
C VAL A 130 -5.26 -9.22 7.06
N GLU A 131 -6.55 -9.55 7.21
CA GLU A 131 -7.35 -9.09 8.35
C GLU A 131 -6.82 -9.64 9.69
N ARG A 132 -6.37 -10.90 9.70
CA ARG A 132 -5.75 -11.52 10.88
C ARG A 132 -4.40 -10.89 11.24
N ALA A 133 -3.61 -10.49 10.25
CA ALA A 133 -2.29 -9.89 10.48
C ALA A 133 -2.37 -8.46 11.05
N LEU A 134 -3.48 -7.76 10.83
CA LEU A 134 -3.64 -6.37 11.26
C LEU A 134 -4.30 -6.30 12.66
N PRO A 135 -3.87 -5.37 13.54
CA PRO A 135 -4.39 -5.27 14.90
C PRO A 135 -5.90 -5.02 14.93
N SER A 136 -6.65 -5.69 15.81
CA SER A 136 -8.12 -5.59 15.87
C SER A 136 -8.60 -4.15 16.02
N SER A 137 -9.59 -3.74 15.22
CA SER A 137 -10.16 -2.38 15.26
C SER A 137 -11.02 -2.10 16.50
N SER A 138 -11.26 -3.09 17.35
CA SER A 138 -12.14 -3.00 18.52
C SER A 138 -11.52 -2.25 19.72
N SER A 139 -10.21 -2.00 19.71
CA SER A 139 -9.56 -1.20 20.74
C SER A 139 -9.70 0.29 20.41
N SER A 140 -10.10 1.11 21.38
CA SER A 140 -10.20 2.57 21.24
C SER A 140 -8.88 3.26 20.85
N SER A 141 -7.76 2.54 20.96
CA SER A 141 -6.41 2.96 20.58
C SER A 141 -5.97 2.46 19.19
N SER A 142 -6.78 1.68 18.48
CA SER A 142 -6.39 1.14 17.17
C SER A 142 -6.36 2.24 16.11
N PRO A 143 -5.32 2.28 15.26
CA PRO A 143 -5.23 3.29 14.21
C PRO A 143 -6.37 3.12 13.21
N MET A 144 -6.96 4.24 12.78
CA MET A 144 -7.93 4.24 11.69
C MET A 144 -7.27 3.69 10.42
N ARG A 145 -7.93 2.73 9.76
CA ARG A 145 -7.41 2.06 8.57
C ARG A 145 -8.47 1.89 7.49
N GLN A 146 -8.00 1.77 6.26
CA GLN A 146 -8.76 1.30 5.11
C GLN A 146 -7.88 0.32 4.35
N ILE A 147 -8.48 -0.79 3.89
CA ILE A 147 -7.84 -1.77 3.02
C ILE A 147 -8.43 -1.54 1.63
N PHE A 148 -7.63 -1.68 0.58
CA PHE A 148 -8.07 -1.62 -0.82
C PHE A 148 -7.60 -2.89 -1.51
N TRP A 149 -8.50 -3.60 -2.17
CA TRP A 149 -8.18 -4.87 -2.83
C TRP A 149 -7.96 -4.67 -4.33
N ALA A 150 -7.03 -5.42 -4.92
CA ALA A 150 -6.67 -5.25 -6.32
C ALA A 150 -7.84 -5.56 -7.30
N TRP A 151 -8.82 -6.36 -6.85
CA TRP A 151 -10.01 -6.72 -7.61
C TRP A 151 -11.19 -5.76 -7.41
N GLU A 152 -11.10 -4.77 -6.52
CA GLU A 152 -12.17 -3.79 -6.32
C GLU A 152 -12.23 -2.79 -7.48
N ILE A 153 -13.37 -2.75 -8.17
CA ILE A 153 -13.60 -1.85 -9.32
C ILE A 153 -14.63 -0.75 -9.06
N SER A 154 -15.20 -0.66 -7.85
CA SER A 154 -16.14 0.41 -7.53
C SER A 154 -15.41 1.76 -7.48
N ASN A 155 -16.10 2.83 -7.89
CA ASN A 155 -15.51 4.17 -8.05
C ASN A 155 -14.84 4.73 -6.78
N ASP A 156 -15.22 4.24 -5.60
CA ASP A 156 -14.70 4.65 -4.30
C ASP A 156 -13.62 3.72 -3.73
N ARG A 157 -13.39 2.56 -4.35
CA ARG A 157 -12.48 1.51 -3.87
C ARG A 157 -11.37 1.16 -4.86
N ILE A 158 -11.53 1.55 -6.13
CA ILE A 158 -10.52 1.31 -7.16
C ILE A 158 -9.23 2.11 -6.90
N VAL A 159 -8.10 1.42 -6.95
CA VAL A 159 -6.75 1.98 -6.79
C VAL A 159 -5.86 1.46 -7.93
N ALA A 160 -5.05 2.35 -8.53
CA ALA A 160 -4.07 1.93 -9.53
C ALA A 160 -2.87 1.25 -8.85
N MET A 161 -3.00 -0.04 -8.53
CA MET A 161 -1.99 -0.80 -7.76
C MET A 161 -0.59 -0.77 -8.40
N ALA A 162 -0.51 -0.92 -9.73
CA ALA A 162 0.75 -0.81 -10.48
C ALA A 162 1.44 0.54 -10.28
N ARG A 163 0.65 1.63 -10.27
CA ARG A 163 1.13 2.99 -10.03
C ARG A 163 1.59 3.18 -8.58
N ALA A 164 0.82 2.67 -7.63
CA ALA A 164 1.18 2.69 -6.22
C ALA A 164 2.52 1.97 -5.99
N ALA A 165 2.70 0.78 -6.56
CA ALA A 165 3.95 0.03 -6.50
C ALA A 165 5.12 0.81 -7.13
N HIS A 166 4.86 1.50 -8.24
CA HIS A 166 5.86 2.33 -8.92
C HIS A 166 6.35 3.51 -8.07
N VAL A 167 5.43 4.34 -7.59
CA VAL A 167 5.81 5.52 -6.79
C VAL A 167 6.40 5.15 -5.44
N ALA A 168 6.10 3.95 -4.93
CA ALA A 168 6.71 3.41 -3.73
C ALA A 168 8.10 2.82 -3.96
N GLY A 169 8.54 2.65 -5.21
CA GLY A 169 9.80 1.99 -5.55
C GLY A 169 9.79 0.48 -5.38
N LEU A 170 8.61 -0.15 -5.32
CA LEU A 170 8.47 -1.60 -5.21
C LEU A 170 8.66 -2.30 -6.56
N ALA A 171 8.11 -1.73 -7.63
CA ALA A 171 8.19 -2.29 -8.98
C ALA A 171 8.25 -1.17 -10.03
N TYR A 172 9.04 -1.36 -11.09
CA TYR A 172 9.05 -0.43 -12.22
C TYR A 172 7.77 -0.60 -13.04
N LEU A 173 7.05 0.47 -13.36
CA LEU A 173 5.88 0.44 -14.25
C LEU A 173 6.30 0.97 -15.61
N ASP A 174 6.24 0.11 -16.62
CA ASP A 174 6.40 0.53 -18.01
C ASP A 174 5.10 1.16 -18.51
N GLU A 175 5.16 2.45 -18.87
CA GLU A 175 4.00 3.23 -19.29
C GLU A 175 3.41 2.75 -20.63
N THR A 176 4.23 2.11 -21.46
CA THR A 176 3.82 1.69 -22.80
C THR A 176 2.99 0.41 -22.74
N SER A 177 3.48 -0.60 -22.02
CA SER A 177 2.80 -1.89 -21.85
C SER A 177 1.82 -1.91 -20.67
N THR A 178 1.91 -0.93 -19.76
CA THR A 178 1.18 -0.87 -18.49
C THR A 178 1.50 -2.02 -17.52
N LEU A 179 2.63 -2.70 -17.73
CA LEU A 179 3.09 -3.82 -16.89
C LEU A 179 4.07 -3.34 -15.80
N SER A 180 3.96 -3.95 -14.62
CA SER A 180 4.91 -3.75 -13.52
C SER A 180 5.97 -4.87 -13.49
N PHE A 181 7.23 -4.49 -13.29
CA PHE A 181 8.37 -5.40 -13.17
C PHE A 181 9.00 -5.26 -11.78
N HIS A 182 8.99 -6.34 -11.01
CA HIS A 182 9.71 -6.37 -9.75
C HIS A 182 11.19 -6.68 -10.04
N PRO A 183 12.17 -6.03 -9.38
CA PRO A 183 13.58 -6.23 -9.69
C PRO A 183 14.08 -7.67 -9.48
N THR A 184 13.38 -8.44 -8.64
CA THR A 184 13.75 -9.82 -8.28
C THR A 184 12.82 -10.89 -8.90
N TYR A 185 11.57 -10.54 -9.19
CA TYR A 185 10.50 -11.51 -9.45
C TYR A 185 9.79 -11.23 -10.77
#